data_AF-A0A9P0MXI0-F1
#
_entry.id   AF-A0A9P0MXI0-F1
#
_cell.length_a   1.000
_cell.length_b   1.000
_cell.length_c   1.000
_cell.angle_alpha   90.00
_cell.angle_beta   90.00
_cell.angle_gamma   90.00
#
_symmetry.space_group_name_H-M   'P 1'
#
loop_
_entity.id
_entity.type
_entity.pdbx_description
1 polymer ?
#
loop_
_entity_poly.entity_id
_entity_poly.type
_entity_poly.pdbx_seq_one_letter_code
_entity_poly.pdbx_strand_id
1 'polypeptide(L)'
;MYAVLGRRQGRVLHGDMTQGSASFTVTAVLPVVESFHFAQEIRKSTSGLASPQLVFSHWESIHLLFGLECGIFTTVEAFVVALRLSDGLL
;
A
#
# COMPACT_ATOMS: atom_id res chain seq x y z
N MET A 1 0.58 -10.03 -4.04
CA MET A 1 0.95 -8.62 -3.76
C MET A 1 0.00 -7.61 -4.41
N TYR A 2 0.08 -7.36 -5.73
CA TYR A 2 -0.72 -6.31 -6.39
C TYR A 2 -2.24 -6.46 -6.19
N ALA A 3 -2.74 -7.69 -6.19
CA ALA A 3 -4.14 -7.97 -5.88
C ALA A 3 -4.55 -7.52 -4.47
N VAL A 4 -3.66 -7.62 -3.47
CA VAL A 4 -3.92 -7.17 -2.09
C VAL A 4 -4.02 -5.64 -2.04
N LEU A 5 -3.13 -4.94 -2.77
CA LEU A 5 -3.19 -3.48 -2.89
C LEU A 5 -4.47 -3.03 -3.60
N GLY A 6 -4.81 -3.66 -4.73
CA GLY A 6 -6.01 -3.30 -5.51
C GLY A 6 -7.32 -3.50 -4.75
N ARG A 7 -7.45 -4.59 -3.96
CA ARG A 7 -8.64 -4.81 -3.12
C ARG A 7 -8.85 -3.71 -2.07
N ARG A 8 -7.76 -3.13 -1.58
CA ARG A 8 -7.71 -2.12 -0.51
C ARG A 8 -7.66 -0.69 -1.04
N GLN A 9 -8.09 -0.48 -2.28
CA GLN A 9 -8.07 0.83 -2.96
C GLN A 9 -6.66 1.45 -3.00
N GLY A 10 -5.61 0.62 -2.98
CA GLY A 10 -4.23 1.06 -3.01
C GLY A 10 -3.79 1.45 -4.41
N ARG A 11 -3.08 2.58 -4.52
CA ARG A 11 -2.51 3.10 -5.76
C ARG A 11 -1.00 2.96 -5.74
N VAL A 12 -0.45 2.22 -6.70
CA VAL A 12 1.01 2.07 -6.85
C VAL A 12 1.58 3.37 -7.42
N LEU A 13 2.54 3.96 -6.72
CA LEU A 13 3.24 5.17 -7.16
C LEU A 13 4.49 4.82 -7.96
N HIS A 14 5.26 3.85 -7.46
CA HIS A 14 6.53 3.47 -8.02
C HIS A 14 6.85 2.00 -7.74
N GLY A 15 7.58 1.36 -8.64
CA GLY A 15 7.99 -0.03 -8.51
C GLY A 15 9.34 -0.21 -9.17
N ASP A 16 10.36 -0.44 -8.37
CA ASP A 16 11.74 -0.57 -8.80
C ASP A 16 12.31 -1.93 -8.40
N MET A 17 13.04 -2.54 -9.32
CA MET A 17 13.92 -3.67 -9.02
C MET A 17 15.30 -3.13 -8.72
N THR A 18 15.86 -3.51 -7.56
CA THR A 18 17.25 -3.15 -7.27
C THR A 18 18.15 -3.98 -8.18
N GLN A 19 18.78 -3.32 -9.15
CA GLN A 19 19.63 -3.94 -10.16
C GLN A 19 20.72 -4.78 -9.50
N GLY A 20 20.86 -6.05 -9.90
CA GLY A 20 21.83 -6.98 -9.30
C GLY A 20 21.37 -7.66 -8.01
N SER A 21 20.14 -7.43 -7.55
CA SER A 21 19.55 -8.19 -6.43
C SER A 21 18.22 -8.82 -6.85
N ALA A 22 17.88 -9.95 -6.25
CA ALA A 22 16.54 -10.55 -6.35
C ALA A 22 15.52 -9.84 -5.44
N SER A 23 15.70 -8.53 -5.24
CA SER A 23 14.84 -7.72 -4.39
C SER A 23 14.09 -6.64 -5.15
N PHE A 24 12.78 -6.68 -4.99
CA PHE A 24 11.84 -5.75 -5.61
C PHE A 24 11.25 -4.85 -4.54
N THR A 25 11.21 -3.54 -4.80
CA THR A 25 10.61 -2.54 -3.92
C THR A 25 9.48 -1.83 -4.63
N VAL A 26 8.29 -1.84 -4.03
CA VAL A 26 7.15 -1.04 -4.49
C VAL A 26 6.80 -0.03 -3.45
N THR A 27 6.51 1.18 -3.91
CA THR A 27 5.93 2.28 -3.15
C THR A 27 4.49 2.44 -3.60
N ALA A 28 3.54 2.23 -2.68
CA ALA A 28 2.13 2.45 -2.93
C ALA A 28 1.50 3.29 -1.82
N VAL A 29 0.42 3.99 -2.14
CA VAL A 29 -0.44 4.66 -1.16
C VAL A 29 -1.73 3.87 -0.98
N LEU A 30 -2.21 3.74 0.25
CA LEU A 30 -3.54 3.20 0.54
C LEU A 30 -4.21 4.00 1.66
N PRO A 31 -5.55 4.05 1.70
CA PRO A 31 -6.29 4.69 2.80
C PRO A 31 -6.00 4.05 4.17
N VAL A 32 -5.87 4.83 5.25
CA VAL A 32 -5.68 4.28 6.62
C VAL A 32 -6.76 3.29 6.99
N VAL A 33 -8.01 3.60 6.64
CA VAL A 33 -9.15 2.72 6.94
C VAL A 33 -8.98 1.34 6.30
N GLU A 34 -8.29 1.26 5.17
CA GLU A 34 -7.94 0.02 4.46
C GLU A 34 -6.56 -0.54 4.86
N SER A 35 -5.84 0.09 5.80
CA SER A 35 -4.51 -0.37 6.25
C SER A 35 -4.56 -1.41 7.37
N PHE A 36 -5.68 -1.53 8.06
CA PHE A 36 -5.84 -2.50 9.13
C PHE A 36 -5.64 -3.93 8.63
N HIS A 37 -4.82 -4.70 9.34
CA HIS A 37 -4.43 -6.08 8.97
C HIS A 37 -3.67 -6.22 7.64
N PHE A 38 -3.30 -5.12 6.96
CA PHE A 38 -2.60 -5.15 5.69
C PHE A 38 -1.28 -5.93 5.78
N ALA A 39 -0.50 -5.69 6.84
CA ALA A 39 0.81 -6.32 7.01
C ALA A 39 0.73 -7.85 7.13
N GLN A 40 -0.31 -8.38 7.76
CA GLN A 40 -0.53 -9.82 7.88
C GLN A 40 -0.98 -10.42 6.55
N GLU A 41 -1.92 -9.77 5.86
CA GLU A 41 -2.43 -10.24 4.58
C GLU A 41 -1.34 -10.25 3.50
N ILE A 42 -0.52 -9.20 3.41
CA ILE A 42 0.52 -9.11 2.40
C ILE A 42 1.63 -10.13 2.65
N ARG A 43 2.02 -10.37 3.91
CA ARG A 43 2.95 -11.45 4.29
C ARG A 43 2.37 -12.80 3.90
N LYS A 44 1.11 -13.09 4.24
CA LYS A 44 0.45 -14.35 3.86
C LYS A 44 0.40 -14.54 2.34
N SER A 45 0.09 -13.49 1.58
CA SER A 45 0.03 -13.52 0.11
C SER A 45 1.40 -13.70 -0.56
N THR A 46 2.49 -13.50 0.18
CA THR A 46 3.87 -13.54 -0.35
C THR A 46 4.73 -14.58 0.38
N SER A 47 4.09 -15.56 1.03
CA SER A 47 4.77 -16.61 1.80
C SER A 47 5.73 -16.08 2.88
N GLY A 48 5.46 -14.87 3.41
CA GLY A 48 6.25 -14.19 4.42
C GLY A 48 7.44 -13.40 3.88
N LEU A 49 7.72 -13.44 2.57
CA LEU A 49 8.89 -12.79 1.96
C LEU A 49 8.76 -11.27 1.88
N ALA A 50 7.54 -10.74 1.90
CA ALA A 50 7.34 -9.30 1.85
C ALA A 50 7.42 -8.65 3.24
N SER A 51 8.27 -7.62 3.35
CA SER A 51 8.31 -6.75 4.53
C SER A 51 7.63 -5.42 4.22
N PRO A 52 6.37 -5.19 4.67
CA PRO A 52 5.69 -3.91 4.51
C PRO A 52 6.18 -2.90 5.56
N GLN A 53 6.49 -1.69 5.13
CA GLN A 53 6.55 -0.52 6.01
C GLN A 53 5.33 0.36 5.79
N LEU A 54 4.80 0.97 6.84
CA LEU A 54 3.65 1.88 6.75
C LEU A 54 4.11 3.22 7.32
N VAL A 55 4.33 4.21 6.45
CA VAL A 55 4.70 5.59 6.85
C VAL A 55 3.66 6.59 6.37
N PHE A 56 3.18 7.46 7.26
CA PHE A 56 2.24 8.52 6.89
C PHE A 56 2.81 9.36 5.74
N SER A 57 1.98 9.63 4.73
CA SER A 57 2.34 10.42 3.56
C SER A 57 1.65 11.78 3.55
N HIS A 58 0.32 11.77 3.42
CA HIS A 58 -0.49 12.97 3.23
C HIS A 58 -1.96 12.63 3.46
N TRP A 59 -2.76 13.67 3.29
CA TRP A 59 -4.20 13.71 3.41
C TRP A 59 -4.81 13.86 2.01
N GLU A 60 -5.66 12.92 1.58
CA GLU A 60 -6.36 12.99 0.29
C GLU A 60 -7.87 13.20 0.52
N SER A 61 -8.47 14.16 -0.20
CA SER A 61 -9.92 14.42 -0.14
C SER A 61 -10.66 13.48 -1.08
N ILE A 62 -11.45 12.57 -0.52
CA ILE A 62 -12.30 11.68 -1.31
C ILE A 62 -13.62 12.38 -1.64
N HIS A 63 -13.90 12.56 -2.93
CA HIS A 63 -15.16 13.15 -3.39
C HIS A 63 -16.23 12.05 -3.52
N LEU A 64 -17.11 11.92 -2.51
CA LEU A 64 -18.27 11.04 -2.60
C LEU A 64 -19.38 11.72 -3.43
N LEU A 65 -20.06 10.93 -4.27
CA LEU A 65 -21.04 11.36 -5.29
C LEU A 65 -22.30 12.09 -4.78
N PHE A 66 -22.35 12.52 -3.51
CA PHE A 66 -23.56 13.06 -2.88
C PHE A 66 -23.59 14.57 -2.63
N GLY A 67 -22.61 15.35 -3.11
CA GLY A 67 -22.74 16.82 -3.23
C GLY A 67 -23.01 17.60 -1.93
N LEU A 68 -22.99 16.95 -0.76
CA LEU A 68 -23.02 17.61 0.54
C LEU A 68 -21.60 18.02 0.87
N GLU A 69 -21.43 19.31 1.12
CA GLU A 69 -20.17 20.01 1.32
C GLU A 69 -19.19 19.19 2.17
N CYS A 70 -18.06 18.86 1.55
CA CYS A 70 -16.93 18.15 2.14
C CYS A 70 -16.31 18.98 3.28
N GLY A 71 -16.92 18.93 4.46
CA GLY A 71 -16.41 19.57 5.67
C GLY A 71 -16.26 18.54 6.77
N ILE A 72 -15.01 18.22 7.12
CA ILE A 72 -14.54 17.63 8.39
C ILE A 72 -14.20 16.11 8.40
N PHE A 73 -14.75 15.23 7.55
CA PHE A 73 -14.62 13.76 7.82
C PHE A 73 -13.95 12.83 6.78
N THR A 74 -13.44 13.29 5.64
CA THR A 74 -12.86 12.36 4.64
C THR A 74 -11.41 12.64 4.30
N THR A 75 -10.62 12.95 5.33
CA THR A 75 -9.17 12.95 5.22
C THR A 75 -8.70 11.54 5.54
N VAL A 76 -8.47 10.71 4.51
CA VAL A 76 -7.80 9.43 4.73
C VAL A 76 -6.31 9.71 4.76
N GLU A 77 -5.62 9.26 5.80
CA GLU A 77 -4.16 9.24 5.71
C GLU A 77 -3.72 8.14 4.74
N ALA A 78 -2.69 8.43 3.96
CA ALA A 78 -2.09 7.45 3.09
C ALA A 78 -0.81 6.90 3.74
N PHE A 79 -0.69 5.58 3.85
CA PHE A 79 0.60 4.96 4.19
C PHE A 79 1.40 4.67 2.92
N VAL A 80 2.66 5.11 2.88
CA VAL A 80 3.65 4.58 1.92
C VAL A 80 3.95 3.15 2.33
N VAL A 81 3.56 2.21 1.47
CA VAL A 81 3.93 0.81 1.56
C VAL A 81 5.20 0.59 0.78
N ALA A 82 6.33 0.40 1.46
CA ALA A 82 7.54 -0.18 0.86
C ALA A 82 7.49 -1.70 1.06
N LEU A 83 7.41 -2.47 -0.04
CA LEU A 83 7.41 -3.93 0.01
C LEU A 83 8.72 -4.44 -0.57
N ARG A 84 9.62 -4.94 0.27
CA ARG A 84 10.80 -5.70 -0.18
C ARG A 84 10.45 -7.18 -0.25
N LEU A 85 10.40 -7.74 -1.46
CA LEU A 85 10.35 -9.19 -1.68
C LEU A 85 11.78 -9.66 -1.95
N SER A 86 12.31 -10.58 -1.15
CA SER A 86 13.48 -11.36 -1.54
C SER A 86 12.97 -12.65 -2.18
N ASP A 87 13.25 -12.89 -3.47
CA ASP A 87 12.93 -14.20 -4.05
C ASP A 87 13.67 -15.28 -3.24
N GLY A 88 12.89 -16.19 -2.64
CA GLY A 88 13.38 -17.36 -1.93
C GLY A 88 13.66 -18.54 -2.85
N LEU A 89 14.02 -18.30 -4.11
CA LEU A 89 14.41 -19.33 -5.05
C LEU A 89 15.81 -19.07 -5.59
N LEU A 90 16.59 -20.14 -5.60
CA LEU A 90 17.81 -20.40 -6.37
C LEU A 90 17.78 -19.81 -7.79
#